data_AF-A0A1F7WNP7-F1
#
_entry.id   AF-A0A1F7WNP7-F1
#
_cell.length_a   1.000
_cell.length_b   1.000
_cell.length_c   1.000
_cell.angle_alpha   90.00
_cell.angle_beta   90.00
_cell.angle_gamma   90.00
#
_symmetry.space_group_name_H-M   'P 1'
#
loop_
_entity.id
_entity.type
_entity.pdbx_description
1 polymer ?
#
loop_
_entity_poly.entity_id
_entity_poly.type
_entity_poly.pdbx_seq_one_letter_code
_entity_poly.pdbx_strand_id
1 'polypeptide(L)'
;MEKEKLPTFRCTTDFASLKVISEPYVVFTNRGYAPVVDVENTGDGVKYQFYVQALSIAKKFEEMKKDNDDNFTGLSFKVKKESSEKFAPYIIEKV
;
A
#
# COMPACT_ATOMS: atom_id res chain seq x y z
N MET A 1 5.74 -20.07 -13.51
CA MET A 1 6.27 -19.83 -12.15
C MET A 1 5.12 -19.28 -11.34
N GLU A 2 4.61 -20.04 -10.39
CA GLU A 2 3.52 -19.60 -9.52
C GLU A 2 4.09 -18.49 -8.62
N LYS A 3 3.61 -17.25 -8.77
CA LYS A 3 4.01 -16.18 -7.85
C LYS A 3 3.47 -16.55 -6.47
N GLU A 4 4.35 -16.65 -5.49
CA GLU A 4 3.97 -16.87 -4.10
C GLU A 4 2.94 -15.81 -3.68
N LYS A 5 1.78 -16.27 -3.19
CA LYS A 5 0.67 -15.39 -2.86
C LYS A 5 0.93 -14.72 -1.52
N LEU A 6 1.34 -13.46 -1.55
CA LEU A 6 1.53 -12.67 -0.34
C LEU A 6 0.21 -12.45 0.41
N PRO A 7 0.24 -12.41 1.76
CA PRO A 7 -0.93 -12.03 2.55
C PRO A 7 -1.30 -10.56 2.30
N THR A 8 -2.57 -10.21 2.44
CA THR A 8 -3.01 -8.82 2.35
C THR A 8 -2.65 -8.05 3.62
N PHE A 9 -2.03 -6.87 3.46
CA PHE A 9 -1.80 -5.95 4.56
C PHE A 9 -3.13 -5.40 5.08
N ARG A 10 -3.36 -5.48 6.39
CA ARG A 10 -4.55 -4.95 7.07
C ARG A 10 -4.16 -3.72 7.87
N CYS A 11 -4.52 -2.56 7.34
CA CYS A 11 -4.26 -1.30 8.03
C CYS A 11 -5.20 -1.13 9.24
N THR A 12 -4.62 -0.75 10.38
CA THR A 12 -5.32 -0.46 11.64
C THR A 12 -5.29 1.05 11.91
N THR A 13 -5.75 1.49 13.08
CA THR A 13 -5.62 2.88 13.53
C THR A 13 -4.21 3.24 14.04
N ASP A 14 -3.31 2.25 14.11
CA ASP A 14 -1.91 2.45 14.47
C ASP A 14 -1.06 2.57 13.21
N PHE A 15 0.02 3.36 13.30
CA PHE A 15 0.94 3.51 12.17
C PHE A 15 1.75 2.25 11.93
N ALA A 16 1.81 1.83 10.67
CA ALA A 16 2.77 0.86 10.16
C ALA A 16 3.71 1.53 9.16
N SER A 17 5.00 1.19 9.20
CA SER A 17 6.02 1.72 8.30
C SER A 17 6.27 0.73 7.16
N LEU A 18 5.91 1.11 5.95
CA LEU A 18 5.94 0.24 4.77
C LEU A 18 6.89 0.80 3.70
N LYS A 19 7.49 -0.11 2.93
CA LYS A 19 8.23 0.20 1.71
C LYS A 19 7.62 -0.55 0.53
N VAL A 20 7.33 0.15 -0.56
CA VAL A 20 6.87 -0.47 -1.80
C VAL A 20 8.04 -1.17 -2.49
N ILE A 21 7.83 -2.45 -2.84
CA ILE A 21 8.84 -3.33 -3.45
C ILE A 21 8.42 -3.85 -4.84
N SER A 22 7.31 -3.36 -5.39
CA SER A 22 6.89 -3.65 -6.76
C SER A 22 6.18 -2.46 -7.40
N GLU A 23 6.16 -2.45 -8.73
CA GLU A 23 5.22 -1.63 -9.51
C GLU A 23 3.77 -2.14 -9.32
N PRO A 24 2.76 -1.28 -9.56
CA PRO A 24 1.37 -1.66 -9.39
C PRO A 24 0.95 -2.72 -10.40
N TYR A 25 0.14 -3.67 -9.94
CA TYR A 25 -0.47 -4.70 -10.76
C TYR A 25 -1.90 -4.99 -10.27
N VAL A 26 -2.65 -5.77 -11.03
CA VAL A 26 -4.03 -6.12 -10.67
C VAL A 26 -4.13 -7.55 -10.16
N VAL A 27 -4.99 -7.76 -9.17
CA VAL A 27 -5.38 -9.07 -8.66
C VAL A 27 -6.88 -9.27 -8.83
N PHE A 28 -7.31 -10.49 -9.11
CA PHE A 28 -8.72 -10.84 -9.16
C PHE A 28 -9.27 -11.08 -7.74
N THR A 29 -10.38 -10.42 -7.40
CA THR A 29 -11.07 -10.53 -6.10
C THR A 29 -12.54 -10.91 -6.32
N ASN A 30 -13.27 -11.14 -5.23
CA ASN A 30 -14.73 -11.35 -5.30
C ASN A 30 -15.51 -10.13 -5.83
N ARG A 31 -14.88 -8.96 -5.95
CA ARG A 31 -15.47 -7.72 -6.50
C ARG A 31 -14.89 -7.35 -7.86
N GLY A 32 -14.20 -8.28 -8.52
CA GLY A 32 -13.50 -8.05 -9.78
C GLY A 32 -12.02 -7.70 -9.57
N TYR A 33 -11.40 -7.10 -10.58
CA TYR A 33 -10.00 -6.72 -10.53
C TYR A 33 -9.76 -5.52 -9.61
N ALA A 34 -8.71 -5.59 -8.80
CA ALA A 34 -8.30 -4.53 -7.89
C ALA A 34 -6.80 -4.27 -8.00
N PRO A 35 -6.36 -3.00 -7.98
CA PRO A 35 -4.95 -2.63 -8.04
C PRO A 35 -4.27 -2.81 -6.69
N VAL A 36 -3.08 -3.41 -6.71
CA VAL A 36 -2.22 -3.65 -5.56
C VAL A 36 -0.76 -3.33 -5.88
N VAL A 37 0.02 -3.10 -4.84
CA VAL A 37 1.49 -3.15 -4.87
C VAL A 37 1.96 -4.15 -3.81
N ASP A 38 3.13 -4.72 -3.99
CA ASP A 38 3.80 -5.47 -2.93
C ASP A 38 4.54 -4.49 -2.02
N VAL A 39 4.41 -4.70 -0.72
CA VAL A 39 5.07 -3.90 0.32
C VAL A 39 5.82 -4.78 1.29
N GLU A 40 6.86 -4.23 1.89
CA GLU A 40 7.57 -4.82 3.04
C GLU A 40 7.33 -3.93 4.26
N ASN A 41 6.92 -4.54 5.38
CA ASN A 41 6.86 -3.85 6.66
C ASN A 41 8.27 -3.70 7.22
N THR A 42 8.74 -2.47 7.33
CA THR A 42 10.11 -2.16 7.76
C THR A 42 10.40 -2.49 9.23
N GLY A 43 9.36 -2.72 10.05
CA GLY A 43 9.52 -3.11 11.45
C GLY A 43 9.82 -4.60 11.67
N ASP A 44 9.32 -5.48 10.80
CA ASP A 44 9.42 -6.94 10.95
C ASP A 44 9.91 -7.68 9.69
N GLY A 45 10.09 -6.98 8.56
CA GLY A 45 10.52 -7.53 7.28
C GLY A 45 9.45 -8.34 6.53
N VAL A 46 8.21 -8.42 7.04
CA VAL A 46 7.16 -9.25 6.45
C VAL A 46 6.61 -8.57 5.19
N LYS A 47 6.44 -9.37 4.13
CA LYS A 47 5.93 -8.91 2.84
C LYS A 47 4.43 -9.12 2.73
N TYR A 48 3.76 -8.13 2.14
CA TYR A 48 2.31 -8.12 1.98
C TYR A 48 1.90 -7.56 0.61
N GLN A 49 0.69 -7.91 0.16
CA GLN A 49 -0.05 -7.16 -0.83
C GLN A 49 -0.76 -5.97 -0.18
N PHE A 50 -0.60 -4.79 -0.75
CA PHE A 50 -1.24 -3.56 -0.31
C PHE A 50 -2.18 -3.01 -1.39
N TYR A 51 -3.47 -2.90 -1.08
CA TYR A 51 -4.46 -2.35 -1.99
C TYR A 51 -4.34 -0.83 -2.07
N VAL A 52 -4.21 -0.31 -3.29
CA VAL A 52 -3.99 1.13 -3.55
C VAL A 52 -5.20 1.84 -4.17
N GLN A 53 -6.36 1.17 -4.18
CA GLN A 53 -7.59 1.68 -4.81
C GLN A 53 -8.26 2.85 -4.06
N ALA A 54 -7.93 3.07 -2.78
CA ALA A 54 -8.55 4.15 -2.01
C ALA A 54 -8.00 5.50 -2.46
N LEU A 55 -8.88 6.48 -2.70
CA LEU A 55 -8.49 7.79 -3.21
C LEU A 55 -7.46 8.52 -2.31
N SER A 56 -7.56 8.35 -1.00
CA SER A 56 -6.60 8.92 -0.03
C SER A 56 -5.19 8.35 -0.19
N ILE A 57 -5.06 7.07 -0.57
CA ILE A 57 -3.78 6.45 -0.90
C ILE A 57 -3.31 6.94 -2.27
N ALA A 58 -4.15 6.83 -3.30
CA ALA A 58 -3.79 7.15 -4.67
C ALA A 58 -3.28 8.59 -4.81
N LYS A 59 -3.97 9.57 -4.21
CA LYS A 59 -3.52 10.98 -4.21
C LYS A 59 -2.13 11.15 -3.60
N LYS A 60 -1.88 10.49 -2.46
CA LYS A 60 -0.58 10.59 -1.79
C LYS A 60 0.53 9.88 -2.55
N PHE A 61 0.25 8.75 -3.18
CA PHE A 61 1.24 8.07 -4.01
C PHE A 61 1.56 8.88 -5.27
N GLU A 62 0.60 9.54 -5.92
CA GLU A 62 0.89 10.45 -7.03
C GLU A 62 1.79 11.63 -6.63
N GLU A 63 1.64 12.16 -5.42
CA GLU A 63 2.57 13.16 -4.87
C GLU A 63 3.97 12.55 -4.66
N MET A 64 4.05 11.40 -4.00
CA MET A 64 5.33 10.77 -3.64
C MET A 64 6.12 10.27 -4.85
N LYS A 65 5.45 9.79 -5.91
CA LYS A 65 6.10 9.31 -7.15
C LYS A 65 6.91 10.39 -7.86
N LYS A 66 6.44 11.63 -7.82
CA LYS A 66 7.15 12.76 -8.44
C LYS A 66 8.53 12.99 -7.81
N ASP A 67 8.66 12.64 -6.52
CA ASP A 67 9.92 12.68 -5.79
C ASP A 67 10.76 11.39 -5.97
N ASN A 68 10.26 10.41 -6.73
CA ASN A 68 10.83 9.07 -6.92
C ASN A 68 10.90 8.66 -8.40
N ASP A 69 11.25 9.61 -9.27
CA ASP A 69 11.38 9.41 -10.72
C ASP A 69 10.16 8.74 -11.37
N ASP A 70 8.96 9.10 -10.91
CA ASP A 70 7.66 8.55 -11.32
C ASP A 70 7.47 7.04 -11.06
N ASN A 71 8.30 6.43 -10.22
CA ASN A 71 8.21 5.00 -9.87
C ASN A 71 7.47 4.75 -8.56
N PHE A 72 6.74 3.63 -8.47
CA PHE A 72 6.15 3.17 -7.19
C PHE A 72 7.17 2.42 -6.35
N THR A 73 8.04 1.63 -6.98
CA THR A 73 9.07 0.87 -6.25
C THR A 73 10.02 1.83 -5.54
N GLY A 74 10.27 1.59 -4.25
CA GLY A 74 11.13 2.44 -3.42
C GLY A 74 10.38 3.45 -2.55
N LEU A 75 9.10 3.71 -2.80
CA LEU A 75 8.29 4.58 -1.96
C LEU A 75 8.26 4.06 -0.51
N SER A 76 8.68 4.90 0.44
CA SER A 76 8.70 4.60 1.87
C SER A 76 7.74 5.54 2.61
N PHE A 77 6.84 4.97 3.40
CA PHE A 77 5.76 5.72 4.03
C PHE A 77 5.28 5.06 5.32
N LYS A 78 4.64 5.86 6.18
CA LYS A 78 3.80 5.37 7.27
C LYS A 78 2.35 5.40 6.84
N VAL A 79 1.58 4.40 7.25
CA VAL A 79 0.14 4.32 6.98
C VAL A 79 -0.65 3.92 8.21
N LYS A 80 -1.79 4.58 8.41
CA LYS A 80 -2.86 4.16 9.32
C LYS A 80 -4.23 4.50 8.73
N LYS A 81 -5.30 3.95 9.31
CA LYS A 81 -6.64 4.48 9.15
C LYS A 81 -6.84 5.70 10.06
N GLU A 82 -7.57 6.69 9.57
CA GLU A 82 -7.94 7.86 10.37
C GLU A 82 -8.81 7.49 11.58
N SER A 83 -9.68 6.49 11.43
CA SER A 83 -10.51 5.95 12.52
C SER A 83 -10.89 4.47 12.28
N SER A 84 -11.57 3.87 13.25
CA SER A 84 -12.10 2.50 13.14
C SER A 84 -13.26 2.37 12.15
N GLU A 85 -13.85 3.48 11.70
CA GLU A 85 -14.98 3.50 10.77
C GLU A 85 -14.66 2.77 9.46
N LYS A 86 -15.65 2.06 8.90
CA LYS A 86 -15.44 1.17 7.75
C LYS A 86 -14.87 1.90 6.52
N PHE A 87 -15.30 3.14 6.31
CA PHE A 87 -14.92 3.98 5.18
C PHE A 87 -14.00 5.15 5.58
N ALA A 88 -13.40 5.09 6.77
CA ALA A 88 -12.40 6.07 7.18
C ALA A 88 -11.26 6.12 6.14
N PRO A 89 -10.80 7.32 5.75
CA PRO A 89 -9.67 7.46 4.85
C PRO A 89 -8.38 6.93 5.49
N TYR A 90 -7.38 6.67 4.65
CA TYR A 90 -6.04 6.36 5.08
C TYR A 90 -5.25 7.66 5.25
N ILE A 91 -4.43 7.70 6.29
CA ILE A 91 -3.41 8.73 6.50
C ILE A 91 -2.09 8.13 6.03
N ILE A 92 -1.45 8.79 5.06
CA ILE A 92 -0.15 8.42 4.51
C ILE A 92 0.83 9.55 4.81
N GLU A 93 1.94 9.22 5.46
CA GLU A 93 3.03 10.15 5.76
C GLU A 93 4.32 9.66 5.09
N LYS A 94 4.99 10.53 4.34
CA LYS A 94 6.29 10.23 3.72
C LYS A 94 7.36 10.07 4.82
N VAL A 95 8.29 9.14 4.61
CA VAL A 95 9.50 8.95 5.45
C VAL A 95 10.69 9.62 4.79
#